data_AF-A0A4V1VKT1-F1
#
_entry.id   AF-A0A4V1VKT1-F1
#
_cell.length_a   1.000
_cell.length_b   1.000
_cell.length_c   1.000
_cell.angle_alpha   90.00
_cell.angle_beta   90.00
_cell.angle_gamma   90.00
#
_symmetry.space_group_name_H-M   'P 1'
#
loop_
_entity.id
_entity.type
_entity.pdbx_description
1 polymer ?
#
loop_
_entity_poly.entity_id
_entity_poly.type
_entity_poly.pdbx_seq_one_letter_code
_entity_poly.pdbx_strand_id
1 'polypeptide(L)'
;AARAGEAGKGFAVVASEVKALANQTAQATGSIATQIQAMQAATREAAADIGAIRESITGINEVTAAIAAAVEQQGAATRDIAQNVQRAAVGTNEIAGAIDGVTAAAAETGGAAGQVQSTSSTLATQAATLRHEMGEFLGRVRAA
;
A
#
# COMPACT_ATOMS: atom_id res chain seq x y z
N ALA A 1 91.10 3.05 19.53
CA ALA A 1 91.59 1.67 19.71
C ALA A 1 92.96 1.44 19.06
N ALA A 2 93.13 1.67 17.75
CA ALA A 2 94.39 1.39 17.02
C ALA A 2 95.65 2.11 17.53
N ARG A 3 95.52 3.14 18.38
CA ARG A 3 96.64 3.91 18.95
C ARG A 3 97.03 3.55 20.41
N ALA A 4 96.38 2.58 21.06
CA ALA A 4 96.50 2.35 22.52
C ALA A 4 97.07 0.98 22.97
N GLY A 5 97.50 0.09 22.06
CA GLY A 5 98.06 -1.22 22.43
C GLY A 5 97.08 -2.13 23.20
N GLU A 6 97.59 -3.00 24.09
CA GLU A 6 96.82 -3.94 24.93
C GLU A 6 95.67 -3.28 25.72
N ALA A 7 95.88 -2.05 26.23
CA ALA A 7 94.86 -1.28 26.96
C ALA A 7 93.67 -0.83 26.08
N GLY A 8 93.84 -0.82 24.75
CA GLY A 8 92.81 -0.46 23.78
C GLY A 8 91.85 -1.58 23.40
N LYS A 9 92.14 -2.85 23.77
CA LYS A 9 91.31 -4.02 23.44
C LYS A 9 89.93 -3.94 24.09
N GLY A 10 89.85 -3.57 25.39
CA GLY A 10 88.58 -3.38 26.08
C GLY A 10 87.71 -2.27 25.46
N PHE A 11 88.34 -1.16 25.06
CA PHE A 11 87.66 -0.07 24.37
C PHE A 11 87.16 -0.46 22.96
N ALA A 12 87.91 -1.33 22.26
CA ALA A 12 87.51 -1.84 20.95
C ALA A 12 86.29 -2.78 21.05
N VAL A 13 86.24 -3.62 22.09
CA VAL A 13 85.09 -4.50 22.37
C VAL A 13 83.86 -3.67 22.68
N VAL A 14 83.96 -2.70 23.60
CA VAL A 14 82.83 -1.81 23.93
C VAL A 14 82.34 -1.03 22.71
N ALA A 15 83.24 -0.52 21.86
CA ALA A 15 82.85 0.16 20.63
C ALA A 15 82.11 -0.77 19.64
N SER A 16 82.52 -2.04 19.56
CA SER A 16 81.85 -3.04 18.73
C SER A 16 80.48 -3.41 19.30
N GLU A 17 80.36 -3.55 20.62
CA GLU A 17 79.10 -3.82 21.33
C GLU A 17 78.10 -2.67 21.13
N VAL A 18 78.57 -1.42 21.29
CA VAL A 18 77.75 -0.21 21.06
C VAL A 18 77.29 -0.13 19.61
N LYS A 19 78.16 -0.43 18.65
CA LYS A 19 77.79 -0.46 17.23
C LYS A 19 76.76 -1.55 16.92
N ALA A 20 76.91 -2.74 17.50
CA ALA A 20 75.94 -3.82 17.35
C ALA A 20 74.57 -3.45 17.95
N LEU A 21 74.55 -2.88 19.16
CA LEU A 21 73.33 -2.44 19.82
C LEU A 21 72.64 -1.29 19.07
N ALA A 22 73.41 -0.36 18.52
CA ALA A 22 72.88 0.72 17.68
C ALA A 22 72.24 0.18 16.39
N ASN A 23 72.88 -0.79 15.73
CA ASN A 23 72.30 -1.46 14.56
C ASN A 23 71.01 -2.21 14.90
N GLN A 24 70.99 -2.94 16.03
CA GLN A 24 69.80 -3.66 16.49
C GLN A 24 68.66 -2.68 16.82
N THR A 25 68.97 -1.55 17.45
CA THR A 25 68.01 -0.49 17.76
C THR A 25 67.45 0.15 16.49
N ALA A 26 68.31 0.41 15.49
CA ALA A 26 67.88 0.94 14.20
C ALA A 26 66.95 -0.04 13.45
N GLN A 27 67.26 -1.34 13.47
CA GLN A 27 66.38 -2.37 12.91
C GLN A 27 65.04 -2.44 13.63
N ALA A 28 65.04 -2.48 14.97
CA ALA A 28 63.82 -2.52 15.76
C ALA A 28 62.94 -1.28 15.50
N THR A 29 63.56 -0.10 15.42
CA THR A 29 62.85 1.15 15.11
C THR A 29 62.27 1.13 13.68
N GLY A 30 62.98 0.57 12.71
CA GLY A 30 62.49 0.35 11.36
C GLY A 30 61.26 -0.57 11.31
N SER A 31 61.32 -1.70 12.02
CA SER A 31 60.18 -2.62 12.14
C SER A 31 58.97 -1.96 12.82
N ILE A 32 59.19 -1.17 13.88
CA ILE A 32 58.12 -0.41 14.54
C ILE A 32 57.50 0.61 13.57
N ALA A 33 58.31 1.32 12.78
CA ALA A 33 57.81 2.27 11.79
C ALA A 33 56.90 1.59 10.75
N THR A 34 57.31 0.43 10.24
CA THR A 34 56.50 -0.38 9.32
C THR A 34 55.19 -0.84 9.97
N GLN A 35 55.25 -1.31 11.22
CA GLN A 35 54.06 -1.72 11.97
C GLN A 35 53.07 -0.55 12.16
N ILE A 36 53.60 0.64 12.48
CA ILE A 36 52.79 1.85 12.62
C ILE A 36 52.13 2.23 11.30
N GLN A 37 52.86 2.17 10.17
CA GLN A 37 52.29 2.44 8.86
C GLN A 37 51.15 1.46 8.51
N ALA A 38 51.32 0.17 8.82
CA ALA A 38 50.28 -0.83 8.63
C ALA A 38 49.04 -0.56 9.52
N MET A 39 49.23 -0.24 10.80
CA MET A 39 48.12 0.12 11.70
C MET A 39 47.38 1.37 11.24
N GLN A 40 48.11 2.38 10.76
CA GLN A 40 47.51 3.61 10.21
C GLN A 40 46.75 3.36 8.91
N ALA A 41 47.21 2.42 8.07
CA ALA A 41 46.50 2.03 6.86
C ALA A 41 45.18 1.31 7.21
N ALA A 42 45.23 0.30 8.09
CA ALA A 42 44.05 -0.43 8.55
C ALA A 42 43.02 0.49 9.25
N THR A 43 43.50 1.48 10.02
CA THR A 43 42.61 2.46 10.66
C THR A 43 41.90 3.36 9.64
N ARG A 44 42.60 3.76 8.57
CA ARG A 44 42.01 4.55 7.48
C ARG A 44 40.98 3.75 6.70
N GLU A 45 41.24 2.48 6.44
CA GLU A 45 40.30 1.55 5.81
C GLU A 45 39.04 1.38 6.67
N ALA A 46 39.19 1.09 7.95
CA ALA A 46 38.06 0.97 8.88
C ALA A 46 37.22 2.27 8.95
N ALA A 47 37.87 3.44 8.91
CA ALA A 47 37.15 4.72 8.89
C ALA A 47 36.35 4.92 7.59
N ALA A 48 36.88 4.48 6.44
CA ALA A 48 36.18 4.53 5.17
C ALA A 48 34.95 3.60 5.16
N ASP A 49 35.10 2.38 5.67
CA ASP A 49 34.00 1.41 5.78
C ASP A 49 32.88 1.93 6.69
N ILE A 50 33.22 2.55 7.82
CA ILE A 50 32.25 3.20 8.71
C ILE A 50 31.52 4.34 7.97
N GLY A 51 32.22 5.08 7.10
CA GLY A 51 31.61 6.09 6.23
C GLY A 51 30.54 5.50 5.30
N ALA A 52 30.87 4.40 4.60
CA ALA A 52 29.93 3.71 3.71
C ALA A 52 28.72 3.13 4.46
N ILE A 53 28.91 2.60 5.67
CA ILE A 53 27.82 2.15 6.54
C ILE A 53 26.90 3.32 6.90
N ARG A 54 27.46 4.49 7.23
CA ARG A 54 26.69 5.70 7.55
C ARG A 54 25.84 6.17 6.37
N GLU A 55 26.38 6.15 5.16
CA GLU A 55 25.62 6.47 3.95
C GLU A 55 24.47 5.49 3.73
N SER A 56 24.73 4.19 3.89
CA SER A 56 23.70 3.15 3.78
C SER A 56 22.57 3.35 4.79
N ILE A 57 22.90 3.65 6.05
CA ILE A 57 21.91 3.95 7.11
C ILE A 57 21.10 5.20 6.75
N THR A 58 21.74 6.22 6.18
CA THR A 58 21.05 7.44 5.74
C THR A 58 20.02 7.11 4.65
N GLY A 59 20.40 6.30 3.66
CA GLY A 59 19.47 5.81 2.63
C GLY A 59 18.32 4.98 3.19
N ILE A 60 18.58 4.12 4.18
CA ILE A 60 17.53 3.35 4.87
C ILE A 60 16.51 4.29 5.54
N ASN A 61 16.97 5.36 6.18
CA ASN A 61 16.08 6.33 6.84
C ASN A 61 15.20 7.07 5.83
N GLU A 62 15.75 7.48 4.68
CA GLU A 62 14.98 8.13 3.61
C GLU A 62 13.89 7.21 3.05
N VAL A 63 14.24 5.95 2.76
CA VAL A 63 13.29 4.94 2.28
C VAL A 63 12.20 4.68 3.34
N THR A 64 12.59 4.56 4.61
CA THR A 64 11.64 4.32 5.70
C THR A 64 10.66 5.49 5.86
N ALA A 65 11.13 6.73 5.73
CA ALA A 65 10.27 7.92 5.75
C ALA A 65 9.28 7.92 4.57
N ALA A 66 9.73 7.56 3.36
CA ALA A 66 8.87 7.44 2.19
C ALA A 66 7.81 6.34 2.37
N ILE A 67 8.18 5.18 2.94
CA ILE A 67 7.26 4.10 3.25
C ILE A 67 6.21 4.56 4.28
N ALA A 68 6.62 5.26 5.34
CA ALA A 68 5.69 5.78 6.34
C ALA A 68 4.66 6.74 5.73
N ALA A 69 5.10 7.66 4.86
CA ALA A 69 4.21 8.55 4.15
C ALA A 69 3.23 7.80 3.22
N ALA A 70 3.71 6.78 2.50
CA ALA A 70 2.87 5.95 1.65
C ALA A 70 1.83 5.15 2.45
N VAL A 71 2.20 4.62 3.61
CA VAL A 71 1.28 3.90 4.51
C VAL A 71 0.19 4.82 5.05
N GLU A 72 0.51 6.04 5.44
CA GLU A 72 -0.48 7.04 5.86
C GLU A 72 -1.47 7.38 4.73
N GLN A 73 -0.96 7.59 3.51
CA GLN A 73 -1.80 7.85 2.35
C GLN A 73 -2.72 6.66 2.02
N GLN A 74 -2.19 5.43 2.11
CA GLN A 74 -2.98 4.20 1.94
C GLN A 74 -4.05 4.06 3.01
N GLY A 75 -3.74 4.43 4.26
CA GLY A 75 -4.70 4.46 5.36
C GLY A 75 -5.85 5.43 5.10
N ALA A 76 -5.56 6.62 4.58
CA ALA A 76 -6.58 7.59 4.15
C ALA A 76 -7.47 7.04 3.02
N ALA A 77 -6.86 6.51 1.96
CA ALA A 77 -7.59 5.92 0.84
C ALA A 77 -8.50 4.75 1.28
N THR A 78 -8.04 3.92 2.22
CA THR A 78 -8.84 2.81 2.75
C THR A 78 -10.06 3.30 3.52
N ARG A 79 -9.93 4.40 4.29
CA ARG A 79 -11.06 5.03 4.99
C ARG A 79 -12.08 5.60 3.99
N ASP A 80 -11.62 6.23 2.92
CA ASP A 80 -12.49 6.78 1.87
C ASP A 80 -13.26 5.66 1.15
N ILE A 81 -12.59 4.54 0.85
CA ILE A 81 -13.23 3.35 0.27
C ILE A 81 -14.31 2.82 1.22
N ALA A 82 -14.01 2.66 2.50
CA ALA A 82 -14.97 2.17 3.49
C ALA A 82 -16.22 3.08 3.57
N GLN A 83 -16.01 4.41 3.57
CA GLN A 83 -17.12 5.38 3.53
C GLN A 83 -17.94 5.27 2.24
N ASN A 84 -17.30 5.09 1.09
CA ASN A 84 -17.99 4.90 -0.19
C ASN A 84 -18.83 3.62 -0.21
N VAL A 85 -18.28 2.52 0.31
CA VAL A 85 -19.01 1.25 0.43
C VAL A 85 -20.22 1.39 1.33
N GLN A 86 -20.09 2.07 2.47
CA GLN A 86 -21.22 2.32 3.36
C GLN A 86 -22.30 3.19 2.69
N ARG A 87 -21.91 4.24 1.98
CA ARG A 87 -22.86 5.07 1.20
C ARG A 87 -23.58 4.27 0.13
N ALA A 88 -22.85 3.43 -0.62
CA ALA A 88 -23.43 2.55 -1.63
C ALA A 88 -24.42 1.55 -1.00
N ALA A 89 -24.09 0.97 0.16
CA ALA A 89 -24.99 0.06 0.87
C ALA A 89 -26.29 0.74 1.33
N VAL A 90 -26.21 1.98 1.83
CA VAL A 90 -27.40 2.80 2.15
C VAL A 90 -28.24 3.04 0.90
N GLY A 91 -27.61 3.48 -0.20
CA GLY A 91 -28.31 3.70 -1.47
C GLY A 91 -29.00 2.44 -2.01
N THR A 92 -28.38 1.26 -1.88
CA THR A 92 -29.00 -0.02 -2.28
C THR A 92 -30.25 -0.33 -1.44
N ASN A 93 -30.25 -0.03 -0.13
CA ASN A 93 -31.44 -0.22 0.72
C ASN A 93 -32.57 0.76 0.35
N GLU A 94 -32.24 2.01 0.03
CA GLU A 94 -33.21 3.00 -0.45
C GLU A 94 -33.86 2.54 -1.77
N ILE A 95 -33.04 2.04 -2.70
CA ILE A 95 -33.53 1.48 -3.96
C ILE A 95 -34.44 0.28 -3.72
N ALA A 96 -34.08 -0.63 -2.81
CA ALA A 96 -34.93 -1.77 -2.46
C ALA A 96 -36.32 -1.32 -1.97
N GLY A 97 -36.38 -0.33 -1.07
CA GLY A 97 -37.65 0.24 -0.61
C GLY A 97 -38.45 0.93 -1.72
N ALA A 98 -37.77 1.61 -2.66
CA ALA A 98 -38.43 2.19 -3.82
C ALA A 98 -39.06 1.12 -4.73
N ILE A 99 -38.40 -0.03 -4.89
CA ILE A 99 -38.92 -1.17 -5.67
C ILE A 99 -40.15 -1.80 -5.02
N ASP A 100 -40.21 -1.87 -3.69
CA ASP A 100 -41.42 -2.31 -2.98
C ASP A 100 -42.60 -1.38 -3.29
N GLY A 101 -42.36 -0.07 -3.31
CA GLY A 101 -43.37 0.93 -3.70
C GLY A 101 -43.84 0.78 -5.15
N VAL A 102 -42.91 0.56 -6.09
CA VAL A 102 -43.24 0.29 -7.50
C VAL A 102 -44.07 -0.98 -7.63
N THR A 103 -43.73 -2.02 -6.87
CA THR A 103 -44.46 -3.30 -6.87
C THR A 103 -45.90 -3.12 -6.38
N ALA A 104 -46.09 -2.34 -5.31
CA ALA A 104 -47.42 -2.01 -4.80
C ALA A 104 -48.26 -1.23 -5.82
N ALA A 105 -47.68 -0.21 -6.45
CA ALA A 105 -48.37 0.60 -7.47
C ALA A 105 -48.75 -0.22 -8.72
N ALA A 106 -47.87 -1.15 -9.13
CA ALA A 106 -48.17 -2.07 -10.22
C ALA A 106 -49.33 -3.03 -9.88
N ALA A 107 -49.38 -3.53 -8.65
CA ALA A 107 -50.47 -4.38 -8.18
C ALA A 107 -51.82 -3.61 -8.14
N GLU A 108 -51.83 -2.38 -7.65
CA GLU A 108 -53.01 -1.51 -7.66
C GLU A 108 -53.51 -1.25 -9.09
N THR A 109 -52.59 -0.91 -10.00
CA THR A 109 -52.90 -0.71 -11.42
C THR A 109 -53.49 -1.97 -12.05
N GLY A 110 -52.94 -3.15 -11.75
CA GLY A 110 -53.47 -4.43 -12.19
C GLY A 110 -54.90 -4.70 -11.68
N GLY A 111 -55.16 -4.39 -10.40
CA GLY A 111 -56.50 -4.47 -9.82
C GLY A 111 -57.51 -3.54 -10.51
N ALA A 112 -57.12 -2.28 -10.74
CA ALA A 112 -57.95 -1.30 -11.44
C ALA A 112 -58.25 -1.73 -12.88
N ALA A 113 -57.27 -2.25 -13.61
CA ALA A 113 -57.45 -2.78 -14.96
C ALA A 113 -58.43 -3.98 -14.96
N GLY A 114 -58.34 -4.88 -13.98
CA GLY A 114 -59.29 -5.98 -13.81
C GLY A 114 -60.72 -5.50 -13.55
N GLN A 115 -60.89 -4.44 -12.76
CA GLN A 115 -62.20 -3.83 -12.53
C GLN A 115 -62.79 -3.23 -13.81
N VAL A 116 -61.98 -2.48 -14.57
CA VAL A 116 -62.39 -1.90 -15.87
C VAL A 116 -62.81 -3.00 -16.85
N GLN A 117 -62.07 -4.12 -16.89
CA GLN A 117 -62.43 -5.27 -17.73
C GLN A 117 -63.77 -5.88 -17.33
N SER A 118 -64.00 -6.07 -16.02
CA SER A 118 -65.27 -6.59 -15.49
C SER A 118 -66.46 -5.69 -15.83
N THR A 119 -66.32 -4.38 -15.63
CA THR A 119 -67.35 -3.40 -15.98
C THR A 119 -67.62 -3.37 -17.47
N SER A 120 -66.59 -3.44 -18.31
CA SER A 120 -66.72 -3.48 -19.77
C SER A 120 -67.45 -4.75 -20.24
N SER A 121 -67.17 -5.90 -19.63
CA SER A 121 -67.87 -7.17 -19.91
C SER A 121 -69.36 -7.10 -19.52
N THR A 122 -69.65 -6.51 -18.36
CA THR A 122 -71.03 -6.27 -17.90
C THR A 122 -71.77 -5.35 -18.87
N LEU A 123 -71.14 -4.25 -19.29
CA LEU A 123 -71.72 -3.31 -20.26
C LEU A 123 -71.98 -3.98 -21.61
N ALA A 124 -71.06 -4.81 -22.10
CA ALA A 124 -71.23 -5.57 -23.34
C ALA A 124 -72.44 -6.52 -23.26
N THR A 125 -72.62 -7.18 -22.11
CA THR A 125 -73.77 -8.06 -21.85
C THR A 125 -75.08 -7.27 -21.83
N GLN A 126 -75.14 -6.15 -21.10
CA GLN A 126 -76.31 -5.27 -21.06
C GLN A 126 -76.67 -4.72 -22.45
N ALA A 127 -75.67 -4.33 -23.25
CA ALA A 127 -75.87 -3.87 -24.62
C ALA A 127 -76.38 -4.97 -25.57
N ALA A 128 -76.05 -6.24 -25.30
CA ALA A 128 -76.61 -7.38 -26.04
C ALA A 128 -78.07 -7.61 -25.66
N THR A 129 -78.41 -7.56 -24.37
CA THR A 129 -79.79 -7.67 -23.87
C THR A 129 -80.69 -6.56 -24.44
N LEU A 130 -80.26 -5.29 -24.37
CA LEU A 130 -81.00 -4.16 -24.93
C LEU A 130 -81.25 -4.32 -26.44
N ARG A 131 -80.25 -4.81 -27.19
CA ARG A 131 -80.43 -5.11 -28.62
C ARG A 131 -81.47 -6.19 -28.86
N HIS A 132 -81.48 -7.23 -28.04
CA HIS A 132 -82.47 -8.31 -28.13
C HIS A 132 -83.89 -7.80 -27.85
N GLU A 133 -84.10 -7.09 -26.74
CA GLU A 133 -85.40 -6.53 -26.38
C GLU A 133 -85.92 -5.53 -27.42
N MET A 134 -85.03 -4.69 -27.96
CA MET A 134 -85.37 -3.78 -29.06
C MET A 134 -85.78 -4.53 -30.32
N GLY A 135 -85.10 -5.63 -30.65
CA GLY A 135 -85.46 -6.52 -31.75
C GLY A 135 -86.85 -7.13 -31.58
N GLU A 136 -87.16 -7.64 -30.39
CA GLU A 136 -88.48 -8.19 -30.08
C GLU A 136 -89.59 -7.12 -30.10
N PHE A 137 -89.33 -5.94 -29.56
CA PHE A 137 -90.27 -4.83 -29.58
C PHE A 137 -90.61 -4.41 -31.01
N LEU A 138 -89.59 -4.20 -31.85
CA LEU A 138 -89.79 -3.85 -33.27
C LEU A 138 -90.51 -4.97 -34.04
N GLY A 139 -90.25 -6.24 -33.72
CA GLY A 139 -90.96 -7.39 -34.26
C GLY A 139 -92.45 -7.37 -33.92
N ARG A 140 -92.80 -7.12 -32.66
CA ARG A 140 -94.19 -6.99 -32.20
C ARG A 140 -94.92 -5.82 -32.84
N VAL A 141 -94.27 -4.64 -32.96
CA VAL A 141 -94.85 -3.46 -33.60
C VAL A 141 -95.15 -3.69 -35.08
N ARG A 142 -94.33 -4.48 -35.80
CA ARG A 142 -94.57 -4.81 -37.21
C ARG A 142 -95.65 -5.86 -37.45
N ALA A 143 -95.99 -6.65 -36.43
CA ALA A 143 -97.02 -7.68 -36.50
C ALA A 143 -98.42 -7.17 -36.09
N ALA A 144 -98.48 -5.97 -35.51
CA ALA A 144 -99.71 -5.23 -35.19
C ALA A 144 -100.12 -4.31 -36.35
#